data_AF-A0A1H7NWH4-F1
#
_entry.id   AF-A0A1H7NWH4-F1
#
_cell.length_a   1.000
_cell.length_b   1.000
_cell.length_c   1.000
_cell.angle_alpha   90.00
_cell.angle_beta   90.00
_cell.angle_gamma   90.00
#
_symmetry.space_group_name_H-M   'P 1'
#
loop_
_entity.id
_entity.type
_entity.pdbx_description
1 polymer ?
#
loop_
_entity_poly.entity_id
_entity_poly.type
_entity_poly.pdbx_seq_one_letter_code
_entity_poly.pdbx_strand_id
1 'polypeptide(L)' 'MEERGEIEEGDLIELDVRERKLNIIGIKGERRSPEEIDRILQNRKENWKPRSGKYQKGVLRLFREHVVSPMKGAYLDMD' A
#
# COMPACT_ATOMS: atom_id res chain seq x y z
N MET A 1 14.05 -6.61 11.92
CA MET A 1 13.56 -7.15 10.64
C MET A 1 12.83 -6.02 9.95
N GLU A 2 13.32 -5.57 8.81
CA GLU A 2 12.78 -4.42 8.10
C GLU A 2 11.41 -4.80 7.51
N GLU A 3 10.37 -4.11 7.96
CA GLU A 3 8.98 -4.40 7.64
C GLU A 3 8.66 -3.88 6.23
N ARG A 4 8.72 -4.75 5.23
CA ARG A 4 8.59 -4.37 3.81
C ARG A 4 7.14 -4.19 3.40
N GLY A 5 6.83 -3.02 2.83
CA GLY A 5 5.55 -2.78 2.13
C GLY A 5 5.59 -3.32 0.70
N GLU A 6 4.51 -3.13 -0.05
CA GLU A 6 4.47 -3.48 -1.48
C GLU A 6 5.42 -2.61 -2.34
N ILE A 7 5.79 -1.44 -1.82
CA ILE A 7 6.77 -0.51 -2.40
C ILE A 7 8.10 -0.65 -1.66
N GLU A 8 9.19 -0.69 -2.42
CA GLU A 8 10.56 -0.75 -1.92
C GLU A 8 11.35 0.50 -2.32
N GLU A 9 12.45 0.75 -1.60
CA GLU A 9 13.36 1.84 -1.94
C GLU A 9 13.99 1.61 -3.33
N GLY A 10 13.99 2.67 -4.15
CA GLY A 10 14.46 2.62 -5.54
C GLY A 10 13.38 2.27 -6.57
N ASP A 11 12.14 2.01 -6.17
CA ASP A 11 11.03 1.93 -7.12
C ASP A 11 10.77 3.30 -7.79
N LEU A 12 10.51 3.28 -9.09
CA LEU A 12 10.23 4.49 -9.87
C LEU A 12 8.72 4.73 -9.91
N ILE A 13 8.29 5.87 -9.36
CA ILE A 13 6.88 6.28 -9.31
C ILE A 13 6.60 7.33 -10.38
N GLU A 14 5.56 7.11 -11.16
CA GLU A 14 4.99 8.10 -12.08
C GLU A 14 3.78 8.76 -11.42
N LEU A 15 3.80 10.09 -11.36
CA LEU A 15 2.67 10.92 -10.96
C LEU A 15 2.28 11.81 -12.14
N ASP A 16 1.12 11.56 -12.71
CA ASP A 16 0.52 12.43 -13.73
C ASP A 16 -0.77 13.04 -13.18
N VAL A 17 -0.71 14.34 -12.89
CA VAL A 17 -1.86 15.08 -12.34
C VAL A 17 -2.95 15.30 -13.39
N ARG A 18 -2.58 15.48 -14.66
CA ARG A 18 -3.54 15.75 -15.73
C ARG A 18 -4.33 14.50 -16.05
N GLU A 19 -3.64 13.38 -16.14
CA GLU A 19 -4.22 12.07 -16.42
C GLU A 19 -4.75 11.37 -15.15
N ARG A 20 -4.52 11.95 -13.97
CA ARG A 20 -4.90 11.41 -12.65
C ARG A 20 -4.31 10.01 -12.39
N LYS A 21 -3.06 9.81 -12.79
CA LYS A 21 -2.34 8.54 -12.66
C LYS A 21 -1.32 8.59 -11.53
N LEU A 22 -1.24 7.48 -10.79
CA LEU A 22 -0.17 7.19 -9.85
C LEU A 22 0.25 5.74 -10.08
N ASN A 23 1.39 5.55 -10.75
CA ASN A 23 1.86 4.23 -11.19
C ASN A 23 3.26 3.94 -10.65
N ILE A 24 3.59 2.66 -10.51
CA ILE A 24 4.96 2.19 -10.43
C ILE A 24 5.39 1.88 -11.86
N ILE A 25 6.48 2.46 -12.35
CA ILE A 25 6.98 2.32 -13.74
C ILE A 25 8.39 1.71 -13.81
N GLY A 26 8.95 1.35 -12.67
CA GLY A 26 10.27 0.75 -12.60
C GLY A 26 10.65 0.30 -11.20
N ILE A 27 11.66 -0.55 -11.12
CA ILE A 27 12.14 -1.21 -9.91
C ILE A 27 13.65 -1.01 -9.82
N LYS A 28 14.16 -0.61 -8.64
CA LYS A 28 15.61 -0.35 -8.40
C LYS A 28 16.25 0.60 -9.42
N GLY A 29 15.53 1.64 -9.83
CA GLY A 29 16.02 2.65 -10.78
C GLY A 29 15.91 2.28 -12.26
N GLU A 30 15.41 1.08 -12.60
CA GLU A 30 15.22 0.64 -13.98
C GLU A 30 13.75 0.66 -14.38
N ARG A 31 13.43 1.29 -15.52
CA ARG A 31 12.09 1.22 -16.11
C ARG A 31 11.78 -0.21 -16.55
N ARG A 32 10.57 -0.67 -16.25
CA ARG A 32 10.06 -1.99 -16.64
C ARG A 32 8.72 -1.86 -17.36
N SER A 33 8.29 -2.92 -18.03
CA SER A 33 6.96 -2.93 -18.64
C SER A 33 5.88 -3.10 -17.57
N PRO A 34 4.63 -2.67 -17.84
CA PRO A 34 3.52 -2.85 -16.91
C PRO A 34 3.33 -4.31 -16.47
N GLU A 35 3.44 -5.26 -17.40
CA GLU A 35 3.24 -6.68 -17.13
C GLU A 35 4.31 -7.25 -16.20
N GLU A 36 5.53 -6.76 -16.32
CA GLU A 36 6.62 -7.17 -15.44
C GLU A 36 6.43 -6.60 -14.03
N ILE A 37 5.98 -5.34 -13.94
CA ILE A 37 5.67 -4.68 -12.67
C ILE A 37 4.53 -5.42 -11.96
N ASP A 38 3.46 -5.79 -12.67
CA ASP A 38 2.35 -6.55 -12.10
C ASP A 38 2.82 -7.88 -11.51
N ARG A 39 3.71 -8.60 -12.21
CA ARG A 39 4.31 -9.86 -11.70
C ARG A 39 5.13 -9.62 -10.44
N ILE A 40 5.93 -8.56 -10.41
CA ILE A 40 6.77 -8.22 -9.25
C ILE A 40 5.89 -7.82 -8.05
N LEU A 41 4.87 -6.99 -8.27
CA LEU A 41 3.95 -6.57 -7.22
C LEU A 41 3.16 -7.76 -6.66
N GLN A 42 2.73 -8.69 -7.52
CA GLN A 42 2.08 -9.92 -7.07
C GLN A 42 3.01 -10.76 -6.19
N ASN A 43 4.27 -10.95 -6.60
CA ASN A 43 5.26 -11.65 -5.78
C ASN A 43 5.52 -10.95 -4.44
N ARG A 44 5.57 -9.61 -4.42
CA ARG A 44 5.74 -8.83 -3.17
C ARG A 44 4.54 -8.98 -2.25
N LYS A 45 3.33 -8.96 -2.81
CA LYS A 45 2.07 -9.14 -2.08
C LYS A 45 1.96 -10.52 -1.43
N GLU A 46 2.41 -11.58 -2.11
CA GLU A 46 2.47 -12.93 -1.54
C GLU A 46 3.41 -13.02 -0.32
N ASN A 47 4.48 -12.22 -0.32
CA ASN A 47 5.45 -12.17 0.78
C ASN A 47 5.12 -11.11 1.84
N TRP A 48 4.07 -10.32 1.64
CA TRP A 48 3.70 -9.23 2.53
C TRP A 48 3.16 -9.77 3.84
N LYS A 49 3.61 -9.18 4.95
CA LYS A 49 3.11 -9.49 6.30
C LYS A 49 2.48 -8.25 6.92
N PRO A 50 1.26 -8.36 7.47
CA PRO A 50 0.61 -7.23 8.11
C PRO A 50 1.43 -6.74 9.30
N ARG A 51 1.63 -5.43 9.38
CA ARG A 51 2.31 -4.81 10.52
C ARG A 51 1.46 -4.93 11.77
N SER A 52 2.11 -5.21 12.90
CA SER A 52 1.43 -5.12 14.19
C SER A 52 0.98 -3.69 14.43
N GLY A 53 -0.26 -3.51 14.86
CA GLY A 53 -0.80 -2.17 15.01
C GLY A 53 -0.18 -1.44 16.21
N LYS A 54 0.27 -0.21 15.97
CA LYS A 54 0.94 0.66 16.96
C LYS A 54 0.16 0.81 18.27
N TYR A 55 -1.16 0.87 18.19
CA TYR A 55 -2.05 1.01 19.34
C TYR A 55 -2.82 -0.29 19.57
N GLN A 56 -2.63 -0.88 20.75
CA GLN A 56 -3.25 -2.16 21.14
C GLN A 56 -4.42 -2.00 22.12
N LYS A 57 -4.69 -0.78 22.60
CA LYS A 57 -5.75 -0.50 23.59
C LYS A 57 -6.38 0.87 23.36
N GLY A 58 -7.57 1.07 23.92
CA GLY A 58 -8.28 2.35 23.92
C GLY A 58 -8.95 2.71 22.60
N VAL A 59 -9.40 3.97 22.51
CA VAL A 59 -10.21 4.49 21.38
C VAL A 59 -9.49 4.37 20.02
N LEU A 60 -8.16 4.51 19.98
CA LEU A 60 -7.40 4.38 18.73
C LEU A 60 -7.35 2.94 18.20
N ARG A 61 -7.40 1.94 19.09
CA ARG A 61 -7.56 0.55 18.66
C ARG A 61 -8.94 0.35 18.05
N LEU A 62 -9.99 0.83 18.72
CA LEU A 62 -11.38 0.74 18.22
C LEU A 62 -11.51 1.40 16.85
N PHE A 63 -10.98 2.62 16.68
CA PHE A 63 -10.98 3.31 15.39
C PHE A 63 -10.31 2.46 14.30
N ARG A 64 -9.12 1.90 14.56
CA ARG A 64 -8.40 1.06 13.58
C ARG A 64 -9.19 -0.20 13.20
N GLU A 65 -9.91 -0.79 14.14
CA GLU A 65 -10.64 -2.05 13.94
C GLU A 65 -11.95 -1.85 13.15
N HIS A 66 -12.58 -0.67 13.26
CA HIS A 66 -13.92 -0.41 12.71
C HIS A 66 -13.95 0.62 11.57
N VAL A 67 -12.84 1.32 11.29
CA VAL A 67 -12.82 2.32 10.21
C VAL A 67 -12.86 1.66 8.84
N VAL A 68 -13.79 2.11 7.99
CA VAL A 68 -13.83 1.69 6.58
C VAL A 68 -12.76 2.41 5.76
N SER A 69 -12.53 1.94 4.54
CA SER A 69 -11.60 2.60 3.61
C SER A 69 -11.91 4.10 3.45
N PRO A 70 -10.89 4.97 3.37
CA PRO A 70 -11.06 6.39 3.03
C PRO A 70 -11.83 6.61 1.73
N MET A 71 -11.76 5.66 0.79
CA MET A 71 -12.54 5.70 -0.45
C MET A 71 -14.06 5.65 -0.19
N LYS A 72 -14.49 5.14 0.96
CA LYS A 72 -15.88 5.10 1.43
C LYS A 72 -16.20 6.17 2.48
N GLY A 73 -15.29 7.12 2.71
CA GLY A 73 -15.50 8.23 3.65
C GLY A 73 -15.00 7.98 5.08
N ALA A 74 -14.29 6.88 5.34
CA ALA A 74 -13.65 6.58 6.64
C ALA A 74 -14.61 6.67 7.86
N TYR A 75 -15.87 6.29 7.68
CA TYR A 75 -16.81 6.17 8.80
C TYR A 75 -16.50 4.91 9.65
N LEU A 76 -17.08 4.84 10.84
CA LEU A 76 -16.97 3.69 11.72
C LEU A 76 -18.11 2.71 11.45
N ASP A 77 -17.76 1.50 11.06
CA ASP A 77 -18.69 0.39 10.88
C ASP A 77 -18.74 -0.46 12.15
N MET A 78 -19.91 -0.46 12.81
CA MET A 78 -20.13 -1.11 14.11
C MET A 78 -21.28 -2.11 14.01
N ASP A 79 -21.21 -2.99 13.02
CA ASP A 79 -22.05 -4.19 12.92
C ASP A 79 -21.61 -5.29 13.89
#